data_AF-A0A6B2LNH4-F1
#
_entry.id   AF-A0A6B2LNH4-F1
#
_cell.length_a   1.000
_cell.length_b   1.000
_cell.length_c   1.000
_cell.angle_alpha   90.00
_cell.angle_beta   90.00
_cell.angle_gamma   90.00
#
_symmetry.space_group_name_H-M   'P 1'
#
loop_
_entity.id
_entity.type
_entity.pdbx_description
1 polymer ?
#
loop_
_entity_poly.entity_id
_entity_poly.type
_entity_poly.pdbx_seq_one_letter_code
_entity_poly.pdbx_strand_id
1 'polypeptide(L)'
;MKSLQRYLNTAKRLQKNDPIVSYYCLYYAAQLGLLLRSQNPKEQEAEKQFLVNLMDMMEQERESLGDKLGLNDEDYVKNYVMNFYKVCLEKEKMGKADKYLARDFLTVWTLFEVYSQFVEDYPKDMEEMKNNARMKAVSLSISIQAQDTEEPNSVNASV
;
A
#
# COMPACT_ATOMS: atom_id res chain seq x y z
N MET A 1 0.67 12.22 -11.12
CA MET A 1 0.25 11.62 -9.81
C MET A 1 -0.20 10.14 -9.78
N LYS A 2 -0.29 9.38 -10.89
CA LYS A 2 -0.75 7.95 -10.87
C LYS A 2 0.05 7.03 -9.93
N SER A 3 1.34 7.32 -9.74
CA SER A 3 2.24 6.61 -8.82
C SER A 3 1.78 6.65 -7.36
N LEU A 4 0.99 7.65 -6.96
CA LEU A 4 0.52 7.84 -5.59
C LEU A 4 -0.70 6.96 -5.26
N GLN A 5 -1.41 6.46 -6.28
CA GLN A 5 -2.72 5.82 -6.12
C GLN A 5 -2.69 4.63 -5.17
N ARG A 6 -1.59 3.86 -5.14
CA ARG A 6 -1.46 2.70 -4.24
C ARG A 6 -1.48 3.10 -2.76
N TYR A 7 -0.85 4.21 -2.42
CA TYR A 7 -0.81 4.73 -1.05
C TYR A 7 -2.17 5.27 -0.64
N LEU A 8 -2.82 6.05 -1.51
CA LEU A 8 -4.16 6.61 -1.26
C LEU A 8 -5.22 5.51 -1.09
N ASN A 9 -5.15 4.48 -1.93
CA ASN A 9 -6.05 3.33 -1.83
C ASN A 9 -5.80 2.53 -0.54
N THR A 10 -4.55 2.44 -0.09
CA THR A 10 -4.19 1.78 1.16
C THR A 10 -4.68 2.59 2.36
N ALA A 11 -4.44 3.91 2.39
CA ALA A 11 -4.96 4.82 3.39
C ALA A 11 -6.48 4.67 3.54
N LYS A 12 -7.23 4.80 2.44
CA LYS A 12 -8.70 4.66 2.45
C LYS A 12 -9.20 3.34 3.02
N ARG A 13 -8.47 2.24 2.83
CA ARG A 13 -8.83 0.93 3.42
C ARG A 13 -8.56 0.88 4.91
N LEU A 14 -7.50 1.56 5.36
CA LEU A 14 -7.05 1.53 6.74
C LEU A 14 -7.75 2.58 7.59
N GLN A 15 -8.27 3.66 7.01
CA GLN A 15 -8.87 4.79 7.72
C GLN A 15 -9.82 4.41 8.86
N LYS A 16 -10.64 3.36 8.69
CA LYS A 16 -11.56 2.88 9.74
C LYS A 16 -10.93 1.94 10.76
N ASN A 17 -9.98 1.10 10.33
CA ASN A 17 -9.46 0.00 11.13
C ASN A 17 -8.14 0.36 11.83
N ASP A 18 -7.31 1.16 11.17
CA ASP A 18 -6.04 1.67 11.67
C ASP A 18 -5.81 3.09 11.12
N PRO A 19 -6.37 4.12 11.80
CA PRO A 19 -6.29 5.49 11.33
C PRO A 19 -4.87 6.08 11.44
N ILE A 20 -4.01 5.55 12.32
CA ILE A 20 -2.60 5.97 12.43
C ILE A 20 -1.82 5.53 11.18
N VAL A 21 -1.92 4.25 10.80
CA VAL A 21 -1.24 3.76 9.58
C VAL A 21 -1.85 4.38 8.33
N SER A 22 -3.16 4.65 8.33
CA SER A 22 -3.83 5.43 7.27
C SER A 22 -3.18 6.80 7.09
N TYR A 23 -3.01 7.55 8.17
CA TYR A 23 -2.38 8.86 8.16
C TYR A 23 -0.97 8.80 7.54
N TYR A 24 -0.15 7.82 7.96
CA TYR A 24 1.20 7.67 7.43
C TYR A 24 1.25 7.23 5.96
N CYS A 25 0.23 6.54 5.45
CA CYS A 25 0.10 6.29 4.02
C CYS A 25 -0.16 7.60 3.24
N LEU A 26 -0.98 8.51 3.77
CA LEU A 26 -1.22 9.82 3.16
C LEU A 26 0.03 10.70 3.24
N TYR A 27 0.70 10.71 4.40
CA TYR A 27 1.93 11.47 4.60
C TYR A 27 3.01 11.07 3.60
N TYR A 28 3.25 9.76 3.46
CA TYR A 28 4.19 9.27 2.47
C TYR A 28 3.80 9.64 1.03
N ALA A 29 2.51 9.56 0.70
CA ALA A 29 2.01 9.96 -0.62
C ALA A 29 2.26 11.45 -0.89
N ALA A 30 2.10 12.31 0.11
CA ALA A 30 2.37 13.74 -0.01
C ALA A 30 3.87 14.03 -0.20
N GLN A 31 4.74 13.40 0.60
CA GLN A 31 6.20 13.51 0.44
C GLN A 31 6.63 13.10 -0.97
N LEU A 32 6.15 11.95 -1.45
CA LEU A 32 6.48 11.46 -2.79
C LEU A 32 5.92 12.37 -3.88
N GLY A 33 4.70 12.89 -3.71
CA GLY A 33 4.11 13.83 -4.66
C GLY A 33 4.88 15.15 -4.75
N LEU A 34 5.34 15.69 -3.62
CA LEU A 34 6.21 16.88 -3.58
C LEU A 34 7.57 16.63 -4.23
N LEU A 35 8.16 15.45 -4.00
CA LEU A 35 9.42 15.05 -4.65
C LEU A 35 9.26 14.98 -6.17
N LEU A 36 8.22 14.28 -6.66
CA LEU A 36 7.94 14.16 -8.10
C LEU A 36 7.75 15.53 -8.75
N ARG A 37 7.07 16.44 -8.05
CA ARG A 37 6.89 17.84 -8.48
C ARG A 37 8.21 18.58 -8.61
N SER A 38 9.10 18.45 -7.62
CA SER A 38 10.41 19.10 -7.67
C SER A 38 11.25 18.63 -8.87
N GLN A 39 11.09 17.38 -9.29
CA GLN A 39 11.81 16.78 -10.41
C GLN A 39 11.22 17.13 -11.78
N ASN A 40 9.96 17.56 -11.84
CA ASN A 40 9.27 17.89 -13.09
C ASN A 40 8.51 19.22 -13.00
N PRO A 41 9.19 20.38 -13.03
CA PRO A 41 8.57 21.69 -12.78
C PRO A 41 7.49 22.12 -13.77
N LYS A 42 7.28 21.39 -14.87
CA LYS A 42 6.24 21.65 -15.89
C LYS A 42 4.85 21.12 -15.50
N GLU A 43 4.60 20.95 -14.20
CA GLU A 43 3.35 20.36 -13.71
C GLU A 43 2.12 21.19 -14.08
N GLN A 44 1.01 20.46 -14.24
CA GLN A 44 -0.29 21.04 -14.52
C GLN A 44 -0.91 21.55 -13.21
N GLU A 45 -1.65 22.66 -13.24
CA GLU A 45 -2.31 23.23 -12.05
C GLU A 45 -3.17 22.21 -11.28
N ALA A 46 -3.70 21.20 -11.99
CA ALA A 46 -4.43 20.08 -11.41
C ALA A 46 -3.59 19.24 -10.42
N GLU A 47 -2.29 19.04 -10.67
CA GLU A 47 -1.41 18.26 -9.79
C GLU A 47 -1.06 19.04 -8.52
N LYS A 48 -0.87 20.35 -8.65
CA LYS A 48 -0.71 21.27 -7.51
C LYS A 48 -1.97 21.29 -6.65
N GLN A 49 -3.14 21.46 -7.26
CA GLN A 49 -4.41 21.45 -6.52
C GLN A 49 -4.65 20.10 -5.82
N PHE A 50 -4.28 18.99 -6.47
CA PHE A 50 -4.34 17.67 -5.86
C PHE A 50 -3.48 17.58 -4.59
N LEU A 51 -2.24 18.08 -4.63
CA LEU A 51 -1.35 18.08 -3.48
C LEU A 51 -1.86 18.98 -2.34
N VAL A 52 -2.41 20.14 -2.66
CA VAL A 52 -3.05 21.02 -1.66
C VAL A 52 -4.19 20.28 -0.96
N ASN A 53 -5.10 19.67 -1.72
CA ASN A 53 -6.22 18.92 -1.15
C ASN A 53 -5.75 17.71 -0.31
N LEU A 54 -4.66 17.06 -0.71
CA LEU A 54 -4.07 15.96 0.06
C LEU A 54 -3.50 16.45 1.40
N MET A 55 -2.81 17.59 1.42
CA MET A 55 -2.29 18.19 2.64
C MET A 55 -3.42 18.65 3.57
N ASP A 56 -4.50 19.23 3.03
CA ASP A 56 -5.69 19.62 3.82
C ASP A 56 -6.36 18.39 4.48
N MET A 57 -6.47 17.28 3.74
CA MET A 57 -6.98 16.02 4.27
C MET A 57 -6.09 15.48 5.41
N MET A 58 -4.78 15.55 5.25
CA MET A 58 -3.84 15.13 6.28
C MET A 58 -3.94 15.98 7.54
N GLU A 59 -4.13 17.30 7.40
CA GLU A 59 -4.31 18.18 8.54
C GLU A 59 -5.56 17.81 9.34
N GLN A 60 -6.69 17.58 8.64
CA GLN A 60 -7.93 17.11 9.28
C GLN A 60 -7.78 15.76 9.97
N GLU A 61 -7.07 14.80 9.35
CA GLU A 61 -6.80 13.50 9.99
C GLU A 61 -5.90 13.66 11.23
N ARG A 62 -4.89 14.53 11.15
CA ARG A 62 -4.00 14.83 12.29
C ARG A 62 -4.77 15.43 13.46
N GLU A 63 -5.62 16.41 13.22
CA GLU A 63 -6.48 17.01 14.25
C GLU A 63 -7.41 15.98 14.88
N SER A 64 -8.02 15.10 14.08
CA SER A 64 -8.89 14.03 14.55
C SER A 64 -8.17 12.97 15.39
N LEU A 65 -6.90 12.70 15.07
CA LEU A 65 -6.07 11.75 15.81
C LEU A 65 -5.54 12.35 17.12
N GLY A 66 -5.24 13.65 17.15
CA GLY A 66 -4.73 14.35 18.32
C GLY A 66 -3.53 13.64 18.94
N ASP A 67 -3.57 13.42 20.25
CA ASP A 67 -2.50 12.78 21.04
C ASP A 67 -2.24 11.30 20.69
N LYS A 68 -3.02 10.69 19.79
CA LYS A 68 -2.76 9.34 19.30
C LYS A 68 -1.55 9.27 18.37
N LEU A 69 -1.22 10.38 17.69
CA LEU A 69 0.03 10.52 16.95
C LEU A 69 1.12 10.99 17.91
N GLY A 70 2.34 10.46 17.79
CA GLY A 70 3.44 10.86 18.65
C GLY A 70 4.68 9.97 18.56
N LEU A 71 5.35 9.85 19.70
CA LEU A 71 6.73 9.36 19.79
C LEU A 71 6.94 7.90 19.37
N ASN A 72 5.88 7.08 19.33
CA ASN A 72 5.99 5.64 19.06
C ASN A 72 5.45 5.25 17.68
N ASP A 73 5.21 6.23 16.80
CA ASP A 73 4.54 5.99 15.52
C ASP A 73 5.39 5.15 14.55
N GLU A 74 6.73 5.29 14.60
CA GLU A 74 7.62 4.40 13.85
C GLU A 74 7.41 2.94 14.24
N ASP A 75 7.53 2.63 15.54
CA ASP A 75 7.38 1.27 16.05
C ASP A 75 5.97 0.73 15.77
N TYR A 76 4.96 1.59 15.86
CA TYR A 76 3.59 1.23 15.53
C TYR A 76 3.45 0.79 14.07
N VAL A 77 3.91 1.62 13.12
CA VAL A 77 3.84 1.31 11.68
C VAL A 77 4.69 0.09 11.32
N LYS A 78 5.90 -0.02 11.90
CA LYS A 78 6.78 -1.18 11.76
C LYS A 78 6.10 -2.47 12.20
N ASN A 79 5.55 -2.50 13.40
CA ASN A 79 4.88 -3.68 13.94
C ASN A 79 3.65 -4.04 13.11
N TYR A 80 2.91 -3.03 12.63
CA TYR A 80 1.76 -3.23 11.76
C TYR A 80 2.16 -3.97 10.48
N VAL A 81 3.13 -3.46 9.72
CA VAL A 81 3.53 -4.07 8.44
C VAL A 81 4.12 -5.47 8.64
N MET A 82 4.93 -5.65 9.68
CA MET A 82 5.54 -6.95 9.99
C MET A 82 4.49 -8.01 10.37
N ASN A 83 3.50 -7.65 11.17
CA ASN A 83 2.42 -8.57 11.54
C ASN A 83 1.52 -8.87 10.34
N PHE A 84 1.19 -7.86 9.53
CA PHE A 84 0.36 -8.09 8.35
C PHE A 84 1.06 -8.98 7.32
N TYR A 85 2.36 -8.80 7.11
CA TYR A 85 3.16 -9.68 6.26
C TYR A 85 3.13 -11.14 6.74
N LYS A 86 3.33 -11.37 8.05
CA LYS A 86 3.23 -12.72 8.64
C LYS A 86 1.86 -13.34 8.39
N VAL A 87 0.77 -12.59 8.59
CA VAL A 87 -0.59 -13.06 8.31
C VAL A 87 -0.76 -13.46 6.85
N CYS A 88 -0.21 -12.69 5.91
CA CYS A 88 -0.27 -13.04 4.49
C CYS A 88 0.50 -14.33 4.18
N LEU A 89 1.70 -14.51 4.74
CA LEU A 89 2.47 -15.73 4.57
C LEU A 89 1.74 -16.96 5.13
N GLU A 90 1.07 -16.85 6.27
CA GLU A 90 0.29 -17.96 6.83
C GLU A 90 -0.94 -18.30 5.96
N LYS A 91 -1.65 -17.29 5.44
CA LYS A 91 -2.74 -17.50 4.47
C LYS A 91 -2.26 -18.23 3.22
N GLU A 92 -1.09 -17.84 2.70
CA GLU A 92 -0.47 -18.47 1.54
C GLU A 92 -0.13 -19.96 1.81
N LYS A 93 0.49 -20.26 2.96
CA LYS A 93 0.81 -21.65 3.37
C LYS A 93 -0.43 -22.51 3.51
N MET A 94 -1.56 -21.93 3.93
CA MET A 94 -2.86 -22.61 4.00
C MET A 94 -3.50 -22.86 2.62
N GLY A 95 -2.84 -22.50 1.52
CA GLY A 95 -3.35 -22.69 0.16
C GLY A 95 -4.43 -21.68 -0.24
N LYS A 96 -4.60 -20.56 0.49
CA LYS A 96 -5.60 -19.53 0.17
C LYS A 96 -5.08 -18.56 -0.90
N ALA A 97 -4.65 -19.10 -2.03
CA ALA A 97 -4.14 -18.34 -3.17
C ALA A 97 -5.30 -17.73 -3.98
N ASP A 98 -5.85 -16.62 -3.49
CA ASP A 98 -6.95 -15.89 -4.14
C ASP A 98 -6.60 -14.41 -4.41
N LYS A 99 -7.51 -13.71 -5.08
CA LYS A 99 -7.36 -12.28 -5.42
C LYS A 99 -7.24 -11.38 -4.19
N TYR A 100 -7.76 -11.81 -3.05
CA TYR A 100 -7.66 -11.07 -1.79
C TYR A 100 -6.25 -11.18 -1.22
N LEU A 101 -5.64 -12.37 -1.26
CA LEU A 101 -4.26 -12.56 -0.84
C LEU A 101 -3.27 -11.79 -1.74
N ALA A 102 -3.49 -11.79 -3.06
CA ALA A 102 -2.70 -10.98 -3.99
C ALA A 102 -2.75 -9.47 -3.62
N ARG A 103 -3.95 -8.97 -3.34
CA ARG A 103 -4.17 -7.58 -2.90
C ARG A 103 -3.57 -7.31 -1.52
N ASP A 104 -3.63 -8.26 -0.60
CA ASP A 104 -3.02 -8.13 0.73
C ASP A 104 -1.49 -8.03 0.62
N PHE A 105 -0.84 -8.87 -0.20
CA PHE A 105 0.60 -8.74 -0.47
C PHE A 105 0.97 -7.41 -1.15
N LEU A 106 0.13 -6.90 -2.07
CA LEU A 106 0.33 -5.56 -2.64
C LEU A 106 0.27 -4.46 -1.56
N THR A 107 -0.60 -4.65 -0.57
CA THR A 107 -0.75 -3.73 0.56
C THR A 107 0.47 -3.79 1.48
N VAL A 108 0.95 -4.99 1.77
CA VAL A 108 2.19 -5.19 2.54
C VAL A 108 3.37 -4.53 1.86
N TRP A 109 3.54 -4.74 0.55
CA TRP A 109 4.59 -4.07 -0.23
C TRP A 109 4.49 -2.55 -0.11
N THR A 110 3.28 -2.00 -0.28
CA THR A 110 3.01 -0.57 -0.13
C THR A 110 3.35 -0.07 1.28
N LEU A 111 3.00 -0.82 2.32
CA LEU A 111 3.26 -0.45 3.72
C LEU A 111 4.74 -0.51 4.09
N PHE A 112 5.52 -1.39 3.46
CA PHE A 112 6.97 -1.40 3.62
C PHE A 112 7.61 -0.14 3.00
N GLU A 113 7.11 0.35 1.86
CA GLU A 113 7.51 1.66 1.31
C GLU A 113 7.10 2.80 2.25
N VAL A 114 5.88 2.77 2.79
CA VAL A 114 5.43 3.75 3.78
C VAL A 114 6.32 3.74 5.01
N TYR A 115 6.74 2.58 5.51
CA TYR A 115 7.66 2.50 6.65
C TYR A 115 9.03 3.16 6.37
N SER A 116 9.47 3.19 5.10
CA SER A 116 10.78 3.77 4.77
C SER A 116 10.89 5.27 5.04
N GLN A 117 9.78 5.95 5.34
CA GLN A 117 9.79 7.37 5.70
C GLN A 117 10.35 7.64 7.10
N PHE A 118 10.35 6.62 7.97
CA PHE A 118 10.78 6.76 9.37
C PHE A 118 12.28 6.53 9.57
N VAL A 119 12.94 5.91 8.60
CA VAL A 119 14.34 5.47 8.74
C VAL A 119 15.20 6.07 7.63
N GLU A 120 16.40 6.53 7.99
CA GLU A 120 17.39 6.95 7.01
C GLU A 120 18.02 5.72 6.33
N ASP A 121 18.39 4.71 7.13
CA ASP A 121 18.97 3.45 6.67
C ASP A 121 17.91 2.33 6.72
N TYR A 122 17.38 1.97 5.56
CA TYR A 122 16.38 0.91 5.47
C TYR A 122 16.99 -0.48 5.71
N PRO A 123 16.49 -1.28 6.68
CA PRO A 123 17.06 -2.58 6.99
C PRO A 123 17.02 -3.54 5.79
N LYS A 124 18.13 -4.25 5.55
CA LYS A 124 18.27 -5.17 4.41
C LYS A 124 17.24 -6.31 4.44
N ASP A 125 16.98 -6.87 5.62
CA ASP A 125 15.98 -7.92 5.82
C ASP A 125 14.57 -7.42 5.45
N MET A 126 14.22 -6.20 5.84
CA MET A 126 12.95 -5.57 5.42
C MET A 126 12.91 -5.31 3.91
N GLU A 127 14.04 -4.93 3.29
CA GLU A 127 14.12 -4.76 1.84
C GLU A 127 13.84 -6.09 1.11
N GLU A 128 14.40 -7.19 1.60
CA GLU A 128 14.14 -8.53 1.09
C GLU A 128 12.67 -8.92 1.27
N MET A 129 12.07 -8.66 2.43
CA MET A 129 10.64 -8.91 2.68
C MET A 129 9.72 -8.07 1.79
N LYS A 130 10.03 -6.79 1.60
CA LYS A 130 9.32 -5.87 0.70
C LYS A 130 9.32 -6.39 -0.73
N ASN A 131 10.49 -6.78 -1.23
CA ASN A 131 10.65 -7.33 -2.58
C ASN A 131 9.94 -8.68 -2.73
N ASN A 132 10.00 -9.52 -1.70
CA ASN A 132 9.25 -10.78 -1.67
C ASN A 132 7.72 -10.55 -1.74
N ALA A 133 7.18 -9.63 -0.95
CA ALA A 133 5.75 -9.28 -0.98
C ALA A 133 5.32 -8.79 -2.36
N ARG A 134 6.14 -7.96 -3.02
CA ARG A 134 5.89 -7.51 -4.40
C ARG A 134 5.84 -8.68 -5.38
N MET A 135 6.82 -9.57 -5.33
CA MET A 135 6.88 -10.74 -6.22
C MET A 135 5.69 -11.67 -6.01
N LYS A 136 5.27 -11.90 -4.77
CA LYS A 136 4.07 -12.70 -4.44
C LYS A 136 2.79 -12.06 -4.96
N ALA A 137 2.61 -10.75 -4.79
CA ALA A 137 1.45 -10.04 -5.32
C ALA A 137 1.33 -10.20 -6.84
N VAL A 138 2.45 -10.06 -7.56
CA VAL A 138 2.49 -10.23 -9.03
C VAL A 138 2.22 -11.69 -9.41
N SER A 139 2.92 -12.64 -8.81
CA SER A 139 2.76 -14.07 -9.12
C SER A 139 1.32 -14.55 -8.93
N LEU A 140 0.70 -14.20 -7.79
CA LEU A 140 -0.69 -14.57 -7.52
C LEU A 140 -1.64 -13.94 -8.52
N SER A 141 -1.45 -12.66 -8.85
CA SER A 141 -2.31 -11.97 -9.83
C SER A 141 -2.26 -12.63 -11.21
N ILE A 142 -1.08 -13.06 -11.65
CA ILE A 142 -0.90 -13.79 -12.92
C ILE A 142 -1.59 -15.15 -12.87
N SER A 143 -1.38 -15.92 -11.80
CA SER A 143 -2.00 -17.25 -11.64
C SER A 143 -3.53 -17.19 -11.65
N ILE A 144 -4.11 -16.18 -11.00
CA ILE A 144 -5.57 -15.98 -10.96
C ILE A 144 -6.09 -15.60 -12.35
N GLN A 145 -5.41 -14.67 -13.04
CA GLN A 145 -5.81 -14.27 -14.38
C GLN A 145 -5.78 -15.45 -15.37
N ALA A 146 -4.80 -16.35 -15.23
CA ALA A 146 -4.72 -17.57 -16.05
C ALA A 146 -5.92 -18.51 -15.80
N GLN A 147 -6.30 -18.71 -14.53
CA GLN A 147 -7.47 -19.52 -14.16
C GLN A 147 -8.78 -18.93 -14.73
N ASP A 148 -8.96 -17.62 -14.62
CA ASP A 148 -10.14 -16.92 -15.15
C ASP A 148 -10.23 -17.05 -16.69
N THR A 149 -9.11 -17.18 -17.39
CA THR A 149 -9.08 -17.37 -18.85
C THR A 149 -9.25 -18.82 -19.32
N GLU A 150 -9.06 -19.81 -18.45
CA GLU A 150 -9.26 -21.23 -18.77
C GLU A 150 -10.73 -21.68 -18.59
N GLU A 151 -11.48 -21.04 -17.69
CA GLU A 151 -12.90 -21.35 -17.44
C GLU A 151 -13.95 -20.97 -18.52
N PRO A 152 -13.76 -20.05 -19.51
CA PRO A 152 -14.85 -19.65 -20.41
C PRO A 152 -15.17 -20.61 -21.56
N ASN A 153 -14.43 -21.71 -21.79
CA ASN A 153 -14.56 -22.53 -23.01
C ASN A 153 -15.10 -23.96 -22.82
N SER A 154 -15.62 -24.34 -21.65
CA SER A 154 -16.19 -25.69 -21.44
C SER A 154 -17.71 -25.82 -21.64
N VAL A 155 -18.41 -24.76 -22.08
CA VAL A 155 -19.86 -24.80 -22.35
C VAL A 155 -20.15 -24.47 -23.80
N ASN A 156 -19.89 -25.42 -24.71
CA ASN A 156 -20.69 -25.69 -25.92
C ASN A 156 -20.01 -26.79 -26.76
N ALA A 157 -20.12 -28.03 -26.30
CA ALA A 157 -19.90 -29.21 -27.14
C ALA A 157 -20.87 -30.31 -26.72
N SER A 158 -22.18 -30.05 -26.90
CA SER A 158 -23.24 -31.06 -26.88
C SER A 158 -24.50 -30.51 -27.54
N VAL A 159 -24.54 -30.52 -28.87
CA VAL A 159 -25.72 -30.88 -29.69
C VAL A 159 -25.23 -31.52 -30.97
#